data_AF-A0A3N5UKI1-F1
#
_entry.id   AF-A0A3N5UKI1-F1
#
_cell.length_a   1.000
_cell.length_b   1.000
_cell.length_c   1.000
_cell.angle_alpha   90.00
_cell.angle_beta   90.00
_cell.angle_gamma   90.00
#
_symmetry.space_group_name_H-M   'P 1'
#
loop_
_entity.id
_entity.type
_entity.pdbx_description
1 polymer ?
#
loop_
_entity_poly.entity_id
_entity_poly.type
_entity_poly.pdbx_seq_one_letter_code
_entity_poly.pdbx_strand_id
1 'polypeptide(L)' 'MPKIATFDDWIDLFRQWQEDIGVDRSIIGDYHFEAKFGDLDSAEIEFGAFAGERKWEGVLQIPDQRI' A
#
# COMPACT_ATOMS: atom_id res chain seq x y z
N MET A 1 -5.91 -20.79 -17.21
CA MET A 1 -5.53 -19.39 -16.92
C MET A 1 -4.86 -19.37 -15.57
N PRO A 2 -3.65 -18.78 -15.43
CA PRO A 2 -3.07 -18.60 -14.10
C PRO A 2 -4.02 -17.78 -13.24
N LYS A 3 -4.28 -18.23 -12.01
CA LYS A 3 -5.13 -17.52 -11.08
C LYS A 3 -4.25 -16.49 -10.38
N ILE A 4 -4.51 -15.21 -10.61
CA ILE A 4 -3.84 -14.12 -9.88
C ILE A 4 -4.36 -14.17 -8.44
N ALA A 5 -3.48 -14.50 -7.49
CA ALA A 5 -3.84 -14.62 -6.07
C ALA A 5 -3.16 -13.52 -5.23
N THR A 6 -2.01 -13.03 -5.68
CA THR A 6 -1.18 -12.04 -4.99
C THR A 6 -0.80 -10.87 -5.89
N PHE A 7 -0.26 -9.82 -5.29
CA PHE A 7 0.30 -8.69 -6.03
C PHE A 7 1.56 -9.10 -6.82
N ASP A 8 2.35 -10.02 -6.27
CA ASP A 8 3.55 -10.54 -6.95
C ASP A 8 3.19 -11.32 -8.23
N ASP A 9 2.12 -12.13 -8.19
CA ASP A 9 1.62 -12.83 -9.39
C ASP A 9 1.24 -11.84 -10.50
N TRP A 10 0.68 -10.69 -10.11
CA TRP A 10 0.33 -9.63 -11.06
C TRP A 10 1.58 -8.91 -11.60
N ILE A 11 2.59 -8.65 -10.77
CA ILE A 11 3.86 -8.05 -11.20
C ILE A 11 4.54 -8.92 -12.25
N ASP A 12 4.55 -10.24 -12.06
CA ASP A 12 5.17 -11.17 -13.00
C ASP A 12 4.45 -11.16 -14.36
N LEU A 13 3.12 -11.16 -14.36
CA LEU A 13 2.33 -11.01 -15.58
C LEU A 13 2.55 -9.65 -16.26
N PHE A 14 2.68 -8.57 -15.47
CA PHE A 14 2.97 -7.25 -15.98
C PHE A 14 4.33 -7.21 -16.69
N ARG A 15 5.36 -7.82 -16.10
CA ARG A 15 6.69 -7.93 -16.70
C ARG A 15 6.68 -8.74 -18.00
N GLN A 16 5.96 -9.85 -18.03
CA GLN A 16 5.78 -10.65 -19.25
C GLN A 16 5.10 -9.84 -20.35
N TRP A 17 4.00 -9.16 -20.01
CA TRP A 17 3.29 -8.31 -20.96
C TRP A 17 4.17 -7.20 -21.54
N GLN A 18 5.05 -6.59 -20.73
CA GLN A 18 6.01 -5.58 -21.21
C GLN A 18 6.99 -6.16 -22.24
N GLU A 19 7.43 -7.41 -22.06
CA GLU A 19 8.26 -8.11 -23.06
C GLU A 19 7.47 -8.37 -24.34
N ASP A 20 6.22 -8.84 -24.21
CA ASP A 20 5.38 -9.22 -25.34
C ASP A 20 5.06 -8.05 -26.27
N ILE A 21 4.92 -6.84 -25.73
CA ILE A 21 4.68 -5.61 -26.52
C ILE A 21 5.96 -4.87 -26.91
N GLY A 22 7.13 -5.39 -26.53
CA GLY A 22 8.43 -4.83 -26.89
C GLY A 22 8.78 -3.52 -26.17
N VAL A 23 8.38 -3.36 -24.90
CA VAL A 23 8.80 -2.21 -24.10
C VAL A 23 10.31 -2.21 -23.90
N ASP A 24 10.97 -1.10 -24.24
CA ASP A 24 12.36 -0.88 -23.90
C ASP A 24 12.51 -0.62 -22.39
N ARG A 25 12.93 -1.66 -21.67
CA ARG A 25 13.16 -1.62 -20.21
C ARG A 25 14.26 -0.64 -19.81
N SER A 26 15.16 -0.26 -20.72
CA SER A 26 16.21 0.72 -20.40
C SER A 26 15.65 2.11 -20.09
N ILE A 27 14.46 2.44 -20.61
CA ILE A 27 13.76 3.70 -20.36
C ILE A 27 13.14 3.72 -18.95
N ILE A 28 12.75 2.55 -18.45
CA ILE A 28 12.16 2.39 -17.12
C ILE A 28 13.25 2.44 -16.03
N GLY A 29 14.47 2.00 -16.37
CA GLY A 29 15.59 1.93 -15.42
C GLY A 29 15.32 0.95 -14.27
N ASP A 30 15.85 1.28 -13.10
CA ASP A 30 15.75 0.44 -11.89
C ASP A 30 14.46 0.67 -11.09
N TYR A 31 13.32 0.84 -11.76
CA TYR A 31 12.06 1.05 -11.09
C TYR A 31 11.56 -0.24 -10.41
N HIS A 32 11.27 -0.15 -9.11
CA HIS A 32 10.67 -1.23 -8.33
C HIS A 32 9.32 -0.80 -7.75
N PHE A 33 8.37 -1.73 -7.73
CA PHE A 33 7.14 -1.54 -6.96
C PHE A 33 7.47 -1.66 -5.48
N GLU A 34 7.22 -0.58 -4.75
CA GLU A 34 7.45 -0.49 -3.31
C GLU A 34 6.22 0.09 -2.62
N ALA A 35 5.96 -0.37 -1.40
CA ALA A 35 4.94 0.24 -0.55
C ALA A 35 5.49 1.58 -0.04
N LYS A 36 4.79 2.66 -0.37
CA LYS A 36 5.14 4.02 0.07
C LYS A 36 4.28 4.37 1.27
N PHE A 37 4.89 4.43 2.44
CA PHE A 37 4.28 4.96 3.65
C PHE A 37 4.80 6.38 3.87
N GLY A 38 3.88 7.30 4.15
CA GLY A 38 4.25 8.65 4.58
C GLY A 38 4.43 8.72 6.09
N ASP A 39 5.12 9.75 6.54
CA ASP A 39 5.16 10.09 7.96
C ASP A 39 3.77 10.48 8.46
N LEU A 40 3.53 10.29 9.75
CA LEU A 40 2.32 10.82 10.39
C LEU A 40 2.49 12.33 10.58
N ASP A 41 1.54 13.11 10.09
CA ASP A 41 1.53 14.58 10.28
C ASP A 41 1.47 14.99 11.77
N SER A 42 0.92 14.11 12.61
CA SER A 42 0.83 14.28 14.07
C SER A 42 0.79 12.92 14.77
N ALA A 43 1.24 12.89 16.03
CA ALA A 43 1.11 11.74 16.92
C ALA A 43 -0.27 11.67 17.62
N GLU A 44 -1.11 12.68 17.45
CA GLU A 44 -2.42 12.81 18.12
C GLU A 44 -3.58 12.60 17.14
N ILE A 45 -4.69 12.05 17.61
CA ILE A 45 -5.94 11.92 16.85
C ILE A 45 -6.47 13.32 16.59
N GLU A 46 -6.75 13.63 15.32
CA GLU A 46 -6.97 15.01 14.87
C GLU A 46 -8.45 15.41 14.89
N PHE A 47 -9.37 14.47 15.10
CA PHE A 47 -10.82 14.73 15.06
C PHE A 47 -11.64 13.70 15.84
N GLY A 48 -12.92 14.01 16.05
CA GLY A 48 -13.89 13.11 16.68
C GLY A 48 -13.81 13.08 18.20
N ALA A 49 -14.36 12.02 18.81
CA ALA A 49 -14.49 11.91 20.27
C ALA A 49 -13.15 11.77 21.01
N PHE A 50 -12.10 11.34 20.31
CA PHE A 50 -10.76 11.11 20.88
C PHE A 50 -9.74 12.17 20.43
N ALA A 51 -10.21 13.31 19.92
CA ALA A 51 -9.31 14.36 19.43
C ALA A 51 -8.35 14.85 20.54
N GLY A 52 -7.05 14.91 20.23
CA GLY A 52 -5.98 15.25 21.17
C GLY A 52 -5.40 14.06 21.95
N GLU A 53 -5.99 12.86 21.84
CA GLU A 53 -5.38 11.64 22.37
C GLU A 53 -4.31 11.09 21.43
N ARG A 54 -3.39 10.24 21.92
CA ARG A 54 -2.36 9.61 21.07
C ARG A 54 -3.00 8.69 20.02
N LYS A 55 -2.52 8.75 18.77
CA LYS A 55 -2.92 7.85 17.68
C LYS A 55 -2.70 6.40 18.09
N TRP A 56 -3.66 5.55 17.72
CA TRP A 56 -3.59 4.12 17.98
C TRP A 56 -2.47 3.44 17.18
N GLU A 57 -1.71 2.58 17.84
CA GLU A 57 -0.63 1.78 17.23
C GLU A 57 -1.18 0.53 16.51
N GLY A 58 -2.42 0.14 16.79
CA GLY A 58 -3.05 -1.01 16.17
C GLY A 58 -4.57 -1.05 16.38
N VAL A 59 -5.24 -1.85 15.54
CA VAL A 59 -6.72 -1.91 15.47
C VAL A 59 -7.37 -2.29 16.80
N LEU A 60 -6.70 -3.10 17.63
CA LEU A 60 -7.23 -3.53 18.93
C LEU A 60 -7.34 -2.40 19.97
N GLN A 61 -6.66 -1.27 19.74
CA GLN A 61 -6.75 -0.10 20.63
C GLN A 61 -7.95 0.79 20.29
N ILE A 62 -8.56 0.60 19.11
CA ILE A 62 -9.73 1.37 18.68
C ILE A 62 -10.94 0.89 19.50
N PRO A 63 -11.60 1.77 20.27
CA PRO A 63 -12.78 1.39 21.05
C PRO A 63 -13.90 0.88 20.14
N ASP A 64 -14.60 -0.16 20.59
CA ASP A 64 -15.76 -0.70 19.88
C ASP A 64 -16.83 0.39 19.72
N GLN A 65 -17.21 0.69 18.47
CA GLN A 65 -18.15 1.76 18.14
C GLN A 65 -19.62 1.31 18.14
N ARG A 66 -19.93 0.08 18.57
CA ARG A 66 -21.32 -0.36 18.72
C ARG A 66 -21.96 0.34 19.92
N ILE A 67 -22.82 1.32 19.61
CA ILE A 67 -23.76 1.97 20.54
C ILE A 67 -25.01 1.11 20.67
#